data_AF-A0AAV5U8N7-F1
#
_entry.id   AF-A0AAV5U8N7-F1
#
_cell.length_a   1.000
_cell.length_b   1.000
_cell.length_c   1.000
_cell.angle_alpha   90.00
_cell.angle_beta   90.00
_cell.angle_gamma   90.00
#
_symmetry.space_group_name_H-M   'P 1'
#
loop_
_entity.id
_entity.type
_entity.pdbx_description
1 polymer ?
#
loop_
_entity_poly.entity_id
_entity_poly.type
_entity_poly.pdbx_seq_one_letter_code
_entity_poly.pdbx_strand_id
1 'polypeptide(L)'
;VIVDIILSTFYIFLLVRLATSSDLYFSSPFYTFFISTGIYSVLTVISYQIVGQFQFSEKYWTVIYCQGVNTFGSKGATIGKAYIAFHRYLVIRSREFSE
;
A
#
# COMPACT_ATOMS: atom_id res chain seq x y z
N VAL A 1 2.60 -17.67 1.62
CA VAL A 1 3.96 -17.13 1.84
C VAL A 1 4.73 -16.93 0.55
N ILE A 2 5.13 -17.97 -0.20
CA ILE A 2 5.94 -17.82 -1.44
C ILE A 2 5.22 -16.93 -2.47
N VAL A 3 3.93 -17.20 -2.74
CA VAL A 3 3.12 -16.39 -3.65
C VAL A 3 3.01 -14.94 -3.18
N ASP A 4 2.86 -14.72 -1.88
CA ASP A 4 2.74 -13.37 -1.29
C ASP A 4 4.04 -12.57 -1.43
N ILE A 5 5.20 -13.23 -1.30
CA ILE A 5 6.51 -12.61 -1.51
C ILE A 5 6.64 -12.18 -2.96
N ILE A 6 6.36 -13.09 -3.90
CA ILE A 6 6.46 -12.81 -5.34
C ILE A 6 5.54 -11.65 -5.74
N LEU A 7 4.26 -11.70 -5.32
CA LEU A 7 3.30 -10.63 -5.59
C LEU A 7 3.74 -9.30 -4.96
N SER A 8 4.20 -9.32 -3.71
CA SER A 8 4.66 -8.11 -3.03
C SER A 8 5.88 -7.50 -3.71
N THR A 9 6.83 -8.30 -4.17
CA THR A 9 8.02 -7.81 -4.90
C THR A 9 7.62 -7.17 -6.24
N PHE A 10 6.73 -7.80 -7.00
CA PHE A 10 6.21 -7.20 -8.24
C PHE A 10 5.43 -5.91 -7.97
N TYR A 11 4.67 -5.86 -6.87
CA TYR A 11 3.93 -4.66 -6.47
C TYR A 11 4.87 -3.51 -6.08
N ILE A 12 5.93 -3.79 -5.32
CA ILE A 12 6.99 -2.81 -5.00
C ILE A 12 7.65 -2.30 -6.29
N PHE A 13 8.00 -3.19 -7.21
CA PHE A 13 8.58 -2.80 -8.50
C PHE A 13 7.65 -1.86 -9.29
N LEU A 14 6.35 -2.15 -9.31
CA LEU A 14 5.36 -1.28 -9.93
C LEU A 14 5.32 0.10 -9.27
N LEU A 15 5.28 0.17 -7.93
CA LEU A 15 5.27 1.43 -7.19
C LEU A 15 6.53 2.26 -7.45
N VAL A 16 7.71 1.65 -7.46
CA VAL A 16 8.99 2.33 -7.77
C VAL A 16 8.97 2.86 -9.19
N ARG A 17 8.52 2.07 -10.16
CA ARG A 17 8.42 2.50 -11.56
C ARG A 17 7.45 3.68 -11.70
N LEU A 18 6.31 3.63 -11.01
CA LEU A 18 5.32 4.71 -11.02
C LEU A 18 5.91 6.00 -10.40
N ALA A 19 6.59 5.88 -9.26
CA ALA A 19 7.23 7.01 -8.58
C ALA A 19 8.41 7.61 -9.38
N THR A 20 9.10 6.80 -10.18
CA THR A 20 10.25 7.23 -11.00
C THR A 20 9.81 7.77 -12.37
N SER A 21 8.55 7.59 -12.76
CA SER A 21 8.05 8.11 -14.03
C SER A 21 8.00 9.63 -14.00
N SER A 22 8.62 10.28 -14.99
CA SER A 22 8.72 11.74 -15.07
C SER A 22 7.54 12.40 -15.78
N ASP A 23 6.46 11.65 -16.01
CA ASP A 23 5.29 12.17 -16.71
C ASP A 23 4.48 13.06 -15.76
N LEU A 24 4.09 14.25 -16.23
CA LEU A 24 3.29 15.21 -15.44
C LEU A 24 1.96 14.59 -15.01
N TYR A 25 1.43 13.64 -15.80
CA TYR A 25 0.21 12.90 -15.48
C TYR A 25 0.34 12.06 -14.19
N PHE A 26 1.54 11.51 -13.90
CA PHE A 26 1.80 10.72 -12.69
C PHE A 26 2.09 11.57 -11.45
N SER A 27 2.26 12.89 -11.62
CA SER A 27 2.37 13.81 -10.49
C SER A 27 1.01 14.28 -9.95
N SER A 28 -0.10 13.78 -10.51
CA SER A 28 -1.43 14.14 -10.03
C SER A 28 -1.63 13.69 -8.58
N PRO A 29 -2.49 14.40 -7.81
CA PRO A 29 -2.74 14.05 -6.41
C PRO A 29 -3.27 12.62 -6.27
N PHE A 30 -4.01 12.12 -7.26
CA PHE A 30 -4.47 10.73 -7.31
C PHE A 30 -3.31 9.73 -7.27
N TYR A 31 -2.27 9.93 -8.09
CA TYR A 31 -1.12 9.02 -8.13
C TYR A 31 -0.26 9.12 -6.87
N THR A 32 -0.14 10.31 -6.28
CA THR A 32 0.51 10.49 -4.98
C THR A 32 -0.21 9.68 -3.89
N PHE A 33 -1.54 9.74 -3.84
CA PHE A 33 -2.35 8.92 -2.93
C PHE A 33 -2.22 7.42 -3.25
N PHE A 34 -2.23 7.04 -4.52
CA PHE A 34 -2.04 5.66 -4.95
C PHE A 34 -0.69 5.09 -4.46
N ILE A 35 0.40 5.85 -4.62
CA ILE A 35 1.74 5.43 -4.17
C ILE A 35 1.78 5.30 -2.64
N SER A 36 1.26 6.30 -1.92
CA SER A 36 1.20 6.28 -0.45
C SER A 36 0.45 5.06 0.09
N THR A 37 -0.70 4.75 -0.52
CA THR A 37 -1.52 3.59 -0.13
C THR A 37 -0.86 2.26 -0.48
N GLY A 38 -0.10 2.22 -1.58
CA GLY A 38 0.75 1.09 -1.94
C GLY A 38 1.85 0.83 -0.91
N ILE A 39 2.50 1.87 -0.40
CA ILE A 39 3.53 1.76 0.65
C ILE A 39 2.92 1.15 1.92
N TYR A 40 1.73 1.61 2.36
CA TYR A 40 1.03 1.01 3.50
C TYR A 40 0.70 -0.47 3.27
N SER A 41 0.32 -0.86 2.06
CA SER A 41 0.05 -2.25 1.72
C SER A 41 1.31 -3.13 1.66
N VAL A 42 2.48 -2.56 1.40
CA VAL A 42 3.76 -3.28 1.47
C VAL A 42 4.19 -3.46 2.92
N LEU A 43 4.03 -2.42 3.75
CA LEU A 43 4.34 -2.46 5.17
C LEU A 43 3.58 -3.57 5.90
N THR A 44 2.30 -3.79 5.60
CA THR A 44 1.52 -4.88 6.20
C THR A 44 2.08 -6.26 5.86
N VAL A 45 2.44 -6.49 4.60
CA VAL A 45 3.00 -7.78 4.15
C VAL A 45 4.34 -8.04 4.84
N ILE A 46 5.21 -7.03 4.92
CA ILE A 46 6.50 -7.15 5.61
C ILE A 46 6.30 -7.43 7.09
N SER A 47 5.45 -6.68 7.80
CA SER A 47 5.18 -6.90 9.22
C SER A 47 4.57 -8.28 9.49
N TYR A 48 3.67 -8.76 8.63
CA TYR A 48 3.09 -10.10 8.74
C TYR A 48 4.14 -11.20 8.55
N GLN A 49 5.03 -11.05 7.57
CA GLN A 49 6.15 -11.97 7.32
C GLN A 49 7.11 -12.03 8.52
N ILE A 50 7.47 -10.88 9.08
CA ILE A 50 8.37 -10.78 10.24
C ILE A 50 7.78 -11.53 11.43
N VAL A 51 6.50 -11.30 11.75
CA VAL A 51 5.82 -11.98 12.87
C VAL A 51 5.63 -13.48 12.62
N GLY A 52 5.33 -13.88 11.39
CA GLY A 52 5.04 -15.27 11.05
C GLY A 52 6.29 -16.16 10.86
N GLN A 53 7.42 -15.60 10.42
CA GLN A 53 8.62 -16.36 10.06
C GLN A 53 9.73 -16.28 11.12
N PHE A 54 9.83 -15.18 11.87
CA PHE A 54 10.86 -15.03 12.90
C PHE A 54 10.31 -15.36 14.28
N GLN A 55 10.74 -16.48 14.85
CA GLN A 55 10.54 -16.79 16.26
C GLN A 55 11.51 -15.94 17.10
N PHE A 56 11.14 -14.69 17.39
CA PHE A 56 11.93 -13.82 18.26
C PHE A 56 11.92 -14.35 19.71
N SER A 57 13.11 -14.44 20.31
CA SER A 57 13.29 -14.84 21.71
C SER A 57 12.73 -13.80 22.69
N GLU A 58 12.70 -12.52 22.30
CA GLU A 58 12.07 -11.41 23.04
C GLU A 58 10.68 -11.10 22.45
N LYS A 59 9.67 -11.83 22.92
CA LYS A 59 8.34 -11.88 22.27
C LYS A 59 7.45 -10.65 22.46
N TYR A 60 7.64 -9.83 23.50
CA TYR A 60 6.57 -8.92 23.90
C TYR A 60 6.54 -7.62 23.07
N TRP A 61 7.62 -6.86 23.07
CA TRP A 61 7.67 -5.54 22.43
C TRP A 61 7.64 -5.62 20.90
N THR A 62 8.42 -6.53 20.32
CA THR A 62 8.55 -6.68 18.86
C THR A 62 7.24 -7.15 18.22
N VAL A 63 6.51 -8.06 18.87
CA VAL A 63 5.22 -8.55 18.37
C VAL A 63 4.14 -7.47 18.47
N ILE A 64 4.06 -6.75 19.59
CA ILE A 64 3.11 -5.63 19.75
C ILE A 64 3.36 -4.56 18.69
N TYR A 65 4.63 -4.18 18.49
CA TYR A 65 5.00 -3.19 17.47
C TYR A 65 4.61 -3.66 16.06
N CYS A 66 4.97 -4.88 15.67
CA CYS A 66 4.66 -5.40 14.34
C CYS A 66 3.15 -5.58 14.11
N GLN A 67 2.39 -6.01 15.13
CA GLN A 67 0.93 -6.07 15.04
C GLN A 67 0.29 -4.68 14.93
N GLY A 68 0.83 -3.70 15.65
CA GLY A 68 0.41 -2.30 15.55
C GLY A 68 0.62 -1.74 14.14
N VAL A 69 1.82 -1.93 13.58
CA VAL A 69 2.14 -1.51 12.20
C VAL A 69 1.26 -2.24 11.17
N ASN A 70 1.02 -3.54 11.35
CA ASN A 70 0.15 -4.30 10.46
C ASN A 70 -1.31 -3.80 10.52
N THR A 71 -1.84 -3.58 11.72
CA THR A 71 -3.22 -3.08 11.89
C THR A 71 -3.36 -1.68 11.30
N PHE A 72 -2.40 -0.79 11.56
CA PHE A 72 -2.38 0.55 10.99
C PHE A 72 -2.27 0.54 9.47
N GLY A 73 -1.33 -0.23 8.92
CA GLY A 73 -1.14 -0.38 7.48
C GLY A 73 -2.37 -0.97 6.78
N SER A 74 -3.06 -1.93 7.40
CA SER A 74 -4.26 -2.54 6.81
C SER A 74 -5.43 -1.55 6.73
N LYS A 75 -5.60 -0.73 7.78
CA LYS A 75 -6.59 0.36 7.81
C LYS A 75 -6.24 1.44 6.79
N GLY A 76 -4.97 1.86 6.74
CA GLY A 76 -4.46 2.82 5.76
C GLY A 76 -4.68 2.36 4.31
N ALA A 77 -4.36 1.10 4.01
CA ALA A 77 -4.58 0.51 2.69
C ALA A 77 -6.08 0.41 2.33
N THR A 78 -6.94 0.12 3.31
CA THR A 78 -8.40 0.04 3.11
C THR A 78 -8.99 1.42 2.80
N ILE A 79 -8.62 2.43 3.58
CA ILE A 79 -9.03 3.82 3.35
C ILE A 79 -8.52 4.29 1.99
N GLY A 80 -7.27 3.97 1.66
CA GLY A 80 -6.68 4.26 0.36
C GLY A 80 -7.45 3.71 -0.83
N LYS A 81 -7.77 2.41 -0.78
CA LYS A 81 -8.57 1.74 -1.81
C LYS A 81 -9.98 2.32 -1.91
N ALA A 82 -10.61 2.66 -0.77
CA ALA A 82 -11.90 3.32 -0.75
C ALA A 82 -11.84 4.70 -1.41
N TYR A 83 -10.79 5.49 -1.15
CA TYR A 83 -10.58 6.79 -1.79
C TYR A 83 -10.38 6.65 -3.31
N ILE A 84 -9.58 5.69 -3.77
CA ILE A 84 -9.39 5.40 -5.21
C ILE A 84 -10.72 5.00 -5.87
N ALA A 85 -11.52 4.16 -5.21
CA ALA A 85 -12.82 3.74 -5.71
C ALA A 85 -13.80 4.92 -5.78
N PHE A 86 -13.82 5.77 -4.76
CA PHE A 86 -14.65 6.97 -4.72
C PHE A 86 -14.23 7.99 -5.79
N HIS A 87 -12.94 8.23 -5.96
CA HIS A 87 -12.39 9.08 -7.01
C HIS A 87 -12.80 8.57 -8.40
N ARG A 88 -12.60 7.28 -8.69
CA ARG A 88 -13.04 6.68 -9.97
C ARG A 88 -14.55 6.76 -10.16
N TYR A 89 -15.33 6.54 -9.11
CA TYR A 89 -16.78 6.64 -9.17
C TYR A 89 -17.22 8.06 -9.51
N LEU A 90 -16.60 9.08 -8.90
CA LEU A 90 -16.86 10.48 -9.24
C LEU A 90 -16.46 10.77 -10.68
N VAL A 91 -15.24 10.44 -11.12
CA VAL A 91 -14.78 10.66 -12.50
C VAL A 91 -15.71 10.02 -13.54
N ILE A 92 -16.20 8.79 -13.30
CA ILE A 92 -17.13 8.12 -14.21
C ILE A 92 -18.51 8.79 -14.20
N ARG A 93 -18.97 9.25 -13.03
CA ARG A 93 -20.29 9.87 -12.85
C ARG A 93 -20.35 11.29 -13.43
N SER A 94 -19.29 12.05 -13.27
CA SER A 94 -19.14 13.39 -13.85
C SER A 94 -18.24 13.31 -15.07
N ARG A 95 -18.84 13.16 -16.26
CA ARG A 95 -18.16 13.21 -17.57
C ARG A 95 -17.28 14.46 -17.79
N GLU A 96 -17.29 15.43 -16.88
CA GLU A 96 -16.55 16.71 -16.95
C GLU A 96 -15.35 16.81 -15.98
N PHE A 97 -15.10 15.86 -15.07
CA PHE A 97 -13.92 15.89 -14.18
C PHE A 97 -12.77 15.02 -14.72
N SER A 98 -12.44 15.20 -16.00
CA SER A 98 -11.19 14.69 -16.56
C SER A 98 -10.16 15.83 -16.60
N GLU A 99 -9.44 16.01 -15.51
CA GLU A 99 -8.12 16.66 -15.52
C GLU A 99 -7.08 15.61 -15.09
#